data_AF-A0A944ZIB9-F1
#
_entry.id   AF-A0A944ZIB9-F1
#
_cell.length_a   1.000
_cell.length_b   1.000
_cell.length_c   1.000
_cell.angle_alpha   90.00
_cell.angle_beta   90.00
_cell.angle_gamma   90.00
#
_symmetry.space_group_name_H-M   'P 1'
#
loop_
_entity.id
_entity.type
_entity.pdbx_description
1 polymer ?
#
loop_
_entity_poly.entity_id
_entity_poly.type
_entity_poly.pdbx_seq_one_letter_code
_entity_poly.pdbx_strand_id
1 'polypeptide(L)' 'MKFWTATLVMLFVISGLSSVTAQQAESPRLWKDSSGQFSIQAKYSSFSEGNVVLLDEDNREMTIPLKNLSLADQ' A
#
# COMPACT_ATOMS: atom_id res chain seq x y z
N MET A 1 -50.99 21.50 26.99
CA MET A 1 -51.28 21.52 25.55
C MET A 1 -50.68 22.76 24.91
N LYS A 2 -49.58 22.59 24.16
CA LYS A 2 -49.09 23.49 23.11
C LYS A 2 -48.06 22.69 22.30
N PHE A 3 -48.51 22.11 21.20
CA PHE A 3 -47.68 21.40 20.24
C PHE A 3 -47.30 22.37 19.13
N TRP A 4 -46.02 22.47 18.77
CA TRP A 4 -45.55 23.00 17.49
C TRP A 4 -44.27 22.23 17.05
N THR A 5 -44.48 21.28 16.13
CA THR A 5 -43.65 20.84 14.98
C THR A 5 -42.10 20.78 15.14
N ALA A 6 -41.45 19.61 15.16
CA ALA A 6 -41.22 18.63 14.08
C ALA A 6 -40.03 18.95 13.14
N THR A 7 -38.99 18.11 13.25
CA THR A 7 -38.06 17.63 12.19
C THR A 7 -36.98 18.57 11.65
N LEU A 8 -35.71 18.30 12.02
CA LEU A 8 -34.65 18.02 11.04
C LEU A 8 -33.50 17.20 11.67
N VAL A 9 -33.55 15.89 11.45
CA VAL A 9 -32.35 15.05 11.33
C VAL A 9 -31.57 15.57 10.11
N MET A 10 -30.23 15.40 10.10
CA MET A 10 -29.26 15.71 9.00
C MET A 10 -28.49 17.03 9.25
N LEU A 11 -27.20 17.04 9.58
CA LEU A 11 -26.08 16.44 8.86
C LEU A 11 -24.99 15.92 9.82
N PHE A 12 -24.88 14.59 9.91
CA PHE A 12 -23.59 13.91 9.70
C PHE A 12 -23.01 14.51 8.39
N VAL A 13 -21.76 14.95 8.29
CA VAL A 13 -20.61 14.07 8.07
C VAL A 13 -19.37 14.95 8.25
N ILE A 14 -18.44 14.39 9.01
CA ILE A 14 -17.08 14.85 9.27
C ILE A 14 -16.37 15.07 7.92
N SER A 15 -16.20 16.33 7.49
CA SER A 15 -15.42 16.70 6.31
C SER A 15 -13.92 16.65 6.61
N GLY A 16 -13.44 15.51 7.11
CA GLY A 16 -12.03 15.17 7.01
C GLY A 16 -11.77 14.74 5.57
N LEU A 17 -11.54 15.71 4.67
CA LEU A 17 -10.87 15.42 3.40
C LEU A 17 -9.45 14.97 3.75
N SER A 18 -9.32 13.71 4.12
CA SER A 18 -8.04 13.03 4.08
C SER A 18 -7.76 12.86 2.59
N SER A 19 -6.92 13.73 2.05
CA SER A 19 -6.29 13.51 0.77
C SER A 19 -5.63 12.14 0.86
N VAL A 20 -6.27 11.11 0.29
CA VAL A 20 -5.59 9.85 0.04
C VAL A 20 -4.50 10.24 -0.95
N THR A 21 -3.31 10.53 -0.44
CA THR A 21 -2.12 10.68 -1.26
C THR A 21 -2.01 9.35 -1.97
N ALA A 22 -2.35 9.32 -3.26
CA ALA A 22 -2.09 8.18 -4.09
C ALA A 22 -0.58 7.95 -4.00
N GLN A 23 -0.18 7.00 -3.14
CA GLN A 23 1.19 6.54 -3.03
C GLN A 23 1.55 6.13 -4.46
N GLN A 24 2.41 6.92 -5.10
CA GLN A 24 2.66 6.78 -6.52
C GLN A 24 3.16 5.35 -6.75
N ALA A 25 2.34 4.55 -7.45
CA ALA A 25 2.64 3.15 -7.66
C ALA A 25 3.98 3.06 -8.40
N GLU A 26 4.96 2.40 -7.79
CA GLU A 26 6.26 2.25 -8.41
C GLU A 26 6.15 1.44 -9.70
N SER A 27 6.89 1.86 -10.72
CA SER A 27 7.01 1.08 -11.95
C SER A 27 7.70 -0.26 -11.66
N PRO A 28 7.32 -1.36 -12.35
CA PRO A 28 8.01 -2.64 -12.20
C PRO A 28 9.51 -2.47 -12.46
N ARG A 29 10.34 -3.03 -11.61
CA ARG A 29 11.80 -3.10 -11.77
C ARG A 29 12.29 -4.51 -11.52
N LEU A 30 13.55 -4.76 -11.88
CA LEU A 30 14.23 -6.02 -11.59
C LEU A 30 14.75 -5.99 -10.14
N TRP A 31 14.25 -6.90 -9.32
CA TRP A 31 14.72 -7.16 -7.95
C TRP A 31 15.65 -8.36 -7.96
N LYS A 32 16.68 -8.35 -7.11
CA LYS A 32 17.65 -9.45 -6.98
C LYS A 32 17.68 -9.99 -5.56
N ASP A 33 17.93 -11.28 -5.45
CA ASP A 33 18.23 -11.89 -4.16
C ASP A 33 19.66 -11.55 -3.70
N SER A 34 19.95 -11.81 -2.43
CA SER A 34 21.25 -11.55 -1.78
C SER A 34 22.45 -12.23 -2.44
N SER A 35 22.24 -13.37 -3.11
CA SER A 35 23.25 -14.10 -3.88
C SER A 35 23.40 -13.58 -5.32
N GLY A 36 22.43 -12.82 -5.80
CA GLY A 36 22.37 -12.31 -7.18
C GLY A 36 22.09 -13.37 -8.25
N GLN A 37 21.74 -14.60 -7.87
CA GLN A 37 21.47 -15.70 -8.80
C GLN A 37 20.02 -15.68 -9.32
N PHE A 38 19.10 -15.17 -8.52
CA PHE A 38 17.69 -15.06 -8.83
C PHE A 38 17.31 -13.59 -9.00
N SER A 39 16.41 -13.35 -9.94
CA SER A 39 15.85 -12.02 -10.17
C SER A 39 14.39 -12.12 -10.56
N ILE A 40 13.62 -11.10 -10.19
CA ILE A 40 12.19 -11.02 -10.50
C ILE A 40 11.80 -9.61 -10.92
N GLN A 41 10.98 -9.50 -11.96
CA GLN A 41 10.35 -8.24 -12.33
C GLN A 41 9.14 -8.03 -11.41
N ALA A 42 9.18 -6.99 -10.59
CA ALA A 42 8.11 -6.70 -9.64
C ALA A 42 8.03 -5.21 -9.28
N LYS A 43 6.85 -4.79 -8.82
CA LYS A 43 6.61 -3.48 -8.23
C LYS A 43 6.75 -3.57 -6.72
N TYR A 44 7.35 -2.55 -6.11
CA TYR A 44 7.25 -2.40 -4.66
C TYR A 44 5.80 -2.11 -4.27
N SER A 45 5.32 -2.81 -3.25
CA SER A 45 4.01 -2.57 -2.65
C SER A 45 4.15 -1.93 -1.27
N SER A 46 4.92 -2.55 -0.37
CA SER A 46 5.12 -2.05 0.99
C SER A 46 6.32 -2.68 1.68
N PHE A 47 6.67 -2.14 2.84
CA PHE A 47 7.67 -2.68 3.75
C PHE A 47 7.14 -2.67 5.17
N SER A 48 7.18 -3.84 5.82
CA SER A 48 6.73 -4.00 7.21
C SER A 48 7.44 -5.18 7.86
N GLU A 49 7.78 -5.03 9.15
CA GLU A 49 8.37 -6.11 9.96
C GLU A 49 9.66 -6.72 9.37
N GLY A 50 10.45 -5.91 8.66
CA GLY A 50 11.68 -6.38 8.02
C GLY A 50 11.46 -7.17 6.72
N ASN A 51 10.24 -7.14 6.17
CA ASN A 51 9.89 -7.77 4.91
C ASN A 51 9.46 -6.73 3.88
N VAL A 52 9.85 -6.95 2.63
CA VAL A 52 9.40 -6.21 1.46
C VAL A 52 8.27 -7.00 0.80
N VAL A 53 7.16 -6.34 0.52
CA VAL A 53 6.06 -6.88 -0.27
C VAL A 53 6.21 -6.40 -1.70
N LEU A 54 6.32 -7.35 -2.63
CA LEU A 54 6.46 -7.13 -4.05
C LEU A 54 5.24 -7.65 -4.80
N LEU A 55 4.82 -6.93 -5.83
CA LEU A 55 3.78 -7.35 -6.77
C LEU A 55 4.42 -7.77 -8.08
N ASP A 56 4.26 -9.03 -8.48
CA ASP A 56 4.76 -9.49 -9.77
C ASP A 56 3.94 -8.94 -10.97
N GLU A 57 4.29 -9.37 -12.18
CA GLU A 57 3.61 -8.94 -13.41
C GLU A 57 2.13 -9.34 -13.48
N ASP A 58 1.75 -10.42 -12.76
CA ASP A 58 0.37 -10.89 -12.63
C ASP A 58 -0.36 -10.21 -11.45
N ASN A 59 0.28 -9.24 -10.77
CA ASN A 59 -0.17 -8.59 -9.53
C ASN A 59 -0.34 -9.56 -8.34
N ARG A 60 0.41 -10.66 -8.31
CA ARG A 60 0.50 -11.53 -7.13
C ARG A 60 1.47 -10.94 -6.12
N GLU A 61 1.06 -10.92 -4.86
CA GLU A 61 1.91 -10.47 -3.76
C GLU A 61 2.91 -11.54 -3.34
N MET A 62 4.15 -11.11 -3.12
CA MET A 62 5.23 -11.91 -2.57
C MET A 62 5.85 -11.14 -1.41
N THR A 63 5.98 -11.80 -0.26
CA THR A 63 6.66 -11.23 0.90
C THR A 63 8.07 -11.81 0.98
N ILE A 64 9.08 -10.95 0.89
CA ILE A 64 10.49 -11.32 0.90
C ILE A 64 11.18 -10.64 2.09
N PRO A 65 11.89 -11.37 2.97
CA PRO A 65 12.71 -10.74 4.00
C PRO A 65 13.73 -9.80 3.37
N LEU A 66 13.85 -8.57 3.88
CA LEU A 66 14.76 -7.54 3.34
C LEU A 66 16.19 -8.06 3.22
N LYS A 67 16.67 -8.80 4.23
CA LYS A 67 18.00 -9.44 4.24
C LYS A 67 18.25 -10.43 3.10
N ASN A 68 17.20 -10.96 2.49
CA ASN A 68 17.30 -11.89 1.37
C ASN A 68 17.36 -11.16 0.02
N LEU A 69 17.17 -9.84 -0.02
CA LEU A 69 17.37 -9.01 -1.19
C LEU A 69 18.85 -8.60 -1.32
N SER A 70 19.26 -8.27 -2.54
CA SER A 70 20.59 -7.73 -2.81
C SER A 70 20.82 -6.43 -2.05
N LEU A 71 22.07 -6.06 -1.77
CA LEU A 71 22.37 -4.81 -1.05
C LEU A 71 21.86 -3.54 -1.76
N ALA A 72 21.66 -3.59 -3.09
CA ALA A 72 21.09 -2.49 -3.85
C ALA A 72 19.55 -2.43 -3.78
N ASP A 73 18.92 -3.51 -3.31
CA ASP A 73 17.48 -3.70 -3.19
C ASP A 73 16.98 -3.65 -1.74
N GLN A 74 17.89 -3.47 -0.78
CA GLN A 74 17.61 -3.20 0.63
C GLN A 74 17.46 -1.70 0.88
#